data_AF-A0A928Q998-F1
#
_entry.id   AF-A0A928Q998-F1
#
_cell.length_a   1.000
_cell.length_b   1.000
_cell.length_c   1.000
_cell.angle_alpha   90.00
_cell.angle_beta   90.00
_cell.angle_gamma   90.00
#
_symmetry.space_group_name_H-M   'P 1'
#
loop_
_entity.id
_entity.type
_entity.pdbx_description
1 polymer ?
#
loop_
_entity_poly.entity_id
_entity_poly.type
_entity_poly.pdbx_seq_one_letter_code
_entity_poly.pdbx_strand_id
1 'polypeptide(L)'
;MAAIDTVRNLMHGERKMCSVCEIARETGLDTETVKPLMVKIAAEQPRYRPIMRKDNPLQPRVNIPSGRPRRAYTDAELRLLTEMYHDGKQAREIAKVLERDESALKNKIRHLQKQGILPWRNQKREEKQND
;
A
#
# COMPACT_ATOMS: atom_id res chain seq x y z
N MET A 1 32.92 34.02 -8.17
CA MET A 1 31.63 34.04 -8.90
C MET A 1 31.44 32.87 -9.88
N ALA A 2 32.46 32.05 -10.20
CA ALA A 2 32.32 30.98 -11.20
C ALA A 2 31.52 29.72 -10.76
N ALA A 3 31.58 29.32 -9.47
CA ALA A 3 31.00 28.05 -9.02
C ALA A 3 29.46 28.00 -9.06
N ILE A 4 28.79 29.13 -8.80
CA ILE A 4 27.33 29.21 -8.71
C ILE A 4 26.69 29.03 -10.09
N ASP A 5 27.27 29.65 -11.12
CA ASP A 5 26.75 29.56 -12.48
C ASP A 5 26.95 28.16 -13.08
N THR A 6 28.05 27.48 -12.73
CA THR A 6 28.29 26.08 -13.12
C THR A 6 27.26 25.15 -12.49
N VAL A 7 27.00 25.27 -11.18
CA VAL A 7 25.97 24.48 -10.48
C VAL A 7 24.58 24.76 -11.06
N ARG A 8 24.28 26.03 -11.38
CA ARG A 8 23.01 26.45 -11.99
C ARG A 8 22.82 25.80 -13.37
N ASN A 9 23.84 25.78 -14.22
CA ASN A 9 23.76 25.15 -15.54
C ASN A 9 23.58 23.62 -15.47
N LEU A 10 24.21 22.96 -14.49
CA LEU A 10 24.04 21.51 -14.26
C LEU A 10 22.63 21.16 -13.77
N MET A 11 22.04 22.00 -12.91
CA MET A 11 20.66 21.80 -12.43
C MET A 11 19.59 22.00 -13.50
N HIS A 12 19.90 22.74 -14.58
CA HIS A 12 18.93 23.14 -15.62
C HIS A 12 19.21 22.57 -17.01
N GLY A 13 20.29 21.78 -17.18
CA GLY A 13 20.56 21.04 -18.41
C GLY A 13 19.54 19.92 -18.68
N GLU A 14 19.68 19.23 -19.82
CA GLU A 14 18.75 18.17 -20.27
C GLU A 14 18.67 16.96 -19.32
N ARG A 15 19.56 16.86 -18.32
CA ARG A 15 19.52 15.85 -17.27
C ARG A 15 18.53 16.24 -16.18
N LYS A 16 17.37 15.59 -16.21
CA LYS A 16 16.33 15.65 -15.17
C LYS A 16 16.91 15.20 -13.83
N MET A 17 17.26 16.16 -12.96
CA MET A 17 17.71 16.00 -11.57
C MET A 17 19.12 15.41 -11.39
N CYS A 18 20.10 16.29 -11.23
CA CYS A 18 21.43 15.93 -10.72
C CYS A 18 21.42 15.92 -9.19
N SER A 19 21.93 14.84 -8.60
CA SER A 19 22.13 14.73 -7.15
C SER A 19 23.30 15.60 -6.67
N VAL A 20 23.31 15.95 -5.39
CA VAL A 20 24.38 16.74 -4.75
C VAL A 20 25.76 16.13 -5.00
N CYS A 21 25.86 14.80 -4.96
CA CYS A 21 27.11 14.08 -5.17
C CYS A 21 27.60 14.14 -6.63
N GLU A 22 26.69 14.15 -7.60
CA GLU A 22 27.06 14.26 -9.02
C GLU A 22 27.57 15.67 -9.34
N ILE A 23 26.89 16.69 -8.80
CA ILE A 23 27.31 18.08 -8.96
C ILE A 23 28.67 18.32 -8.28
N ALA A 24 28.89 17.74 -7.10
CA ALA A 24 30.18 17.79 -6.41
C ALA A 24 31.31 17.19 -7.25
N ARG A 25 31.07 16.04 -7.90
CA ARG A 25 32.05 15.39 -8.79
C ARG A 25 32.34 16.20 -10.05
N GLU A 26 31.33 16.81 -10.67
CA GLU A 26 31.50 17.61 -11.89
C GLU A 26 32.12 18.99 -11.62
N THR A 27 31.85 19.58 -10.46
CA THR A 27 32.38 20.91 -10.09
C THR A 27 33.68 20.86 -9.30
N GLY A 28 34.09 19.67 -8.83
CA GLY A 28 35.25 19.51 -7.95
C GLY A 28 35.07 20.13 -6.56
N LEU A 29 33.82 20.39 -6.15
CA LEU A 29 33.47 21.00 -4.87
C LEU A 29 32.99 19.95 -3.88
N ASP A 30 33.24 20.19 -2.59
CA ASP A 30 32.71 19.33 -1.53
C ASP A 30 31.18 19.39 -1.45
N THR A 31 30.57 18.27 -1.10
CA THR A 31 29.11 18.13 -0.96
C THR A 31 28.52 19.11 0.07
N GLU A 32 29.28 19.44 1.11
CA GLU A 32 28.92 20.45 2.12
C GLU A 32 28.86 21.87 1.55
N THR A 33 29.60 22.15 0.47
CA THR A 33 29.60 23.43 -0.25
C THR A 33 28.51 23.46 -1.32
N VAL A 34 28.24 22.34 -1.97
CA VAL A 34 27.22 22.22 -3.03
C VAL A 34 25.80 22.34 -2.49
N LYS A 35 25.51 21.71 -1.33
CA LYS A 35 24.18 21.77 -0.67
C LYS A 35 23.65 23.20 -0.49
N PRO A 36 24.37 24.13 0.16
CA PRO A 36 23.86 25.50 0.38
C PRO A 36 23.73 26.28 -0.92
N LEU A 37 24.56 26.01 -1.93
CA LEU A 37 24.46 26.66 -3.25
C LEU A 37 23.20 26.22 -4.01
N MET A 38 22.89 24.91 -4.00
CA MET A 38 21.66 24.40 -4.61
C MET A 38 20.41 24.97 -3.94
N VAL A 39 20.40 25.11 -2.61
CA VAL A 39 19.28 25.71 -1.87
C VAL A 39 19.11 27.18 -2.24
N LYS A 40 20.21 27.95 -2.38
CA LYS A 40 20.15 29.35 -2.83
C LYS A 40 19.61 29.48 -4.25
N ILE A 41 20.11 28.67 -5.19
CA ILE A 41 19.66 28.67 -6.60
C ILE A 41 18.19 28.24 -6.70
N ALA A 42 17.76 27.25 -5.90
CA ALA A 42 16.36 26.82 -5.85
C ALA A 42 15.44 27.87 -5.22
N ALA A 43 15.91 28.63 -4.24
CA ALA A 43 15.16 29.73 -3.62
C ALA A 43 14.97 30.92 -4.56
N GLU A 44 15.90 31.15 -5.49
CA GLU A 44 15.83 32.21 -6.51
C GLU A 44 14.79 31.92 -7.61
N GLN A 45 14.30 30.68 -7.77
CA GLN A 45 13.31 30.32 -8.78
C GLN A 45 11.96 29.88 -8.18
N PRO A 46 10.86 30.62 -8.40
CA PRO A 46 9.54 30.33 -7.81
C PRO A 46 8.79 29.14 -8.46
N ARG A 47 9.47 28.31 -9.25
CA ARG A 47 8.87 27.10 -9.84
C ARG A 47 8.84 25.90 -8.90
N TYR A 48 9.50 25.99 -7.74
CA TYR A 48 9.34 25.02 -6.67
C TYR A 48 8.47 25.63 -5.57
N ARG A 49 7.15 25.34 -5.62
CA ARG A 49 6.29 25.49 -4.44
C ARG A 49 6.24 24.14 -3.74
N PRO A 50 7.08 23.88 -2.72
CA PRO A 50 6.85 22.72 -1.87
C PRO A 50 5.46 22.88 -1.25
N ILE A 51 4.66 21.81 -1.25
CA ILE A 51 3.40 21.77 -0.50
C ILE A 51 3.79 21.76 0.98
N MET A 52 4.13 22.93 1.50
CA MET A 52 4.33 23.14 2.92
C MET A 52 2.95 23.12 3.55
N ARG A 53 2.56 21.97 4.12
CA ARG A 53 1.44 21.93 5.06
C ARG A 53 1.83 22.84 6.21
N LYS A 54 1.27 24.07 6.25
CA LYS A 54 1.60 25.11 7.23
C LYS A 54 1.55 24.62 8.68
N ASP A 55 0.81 23.54 8.94
CA ASP A 55 0.50 23.10 10.30
C ASP A 55 0.80 21.62 10.58
N ASN A 56 1.63 20.94 9.78
CA ASN A 56 1.99 19.56 10.09
C ASN A 56 3.49 19.41 10.28
N PRO A 57 4.03 19.67 11.49
CA PRO A 57 5.31 19.07 11.86
C PRO A 57 5.23 17.59 11.50
N LEU A 58 6.33 17.00 11.06
CA LEU A 58 6.44 15.56 10.80
C LEU A 58 6.00 14.82 12.06
N GLN A 59 4.69 14.61 12.23
CA GLN A 59 4.16 13.85 13.34
C GLN A 59 4.83 12.49 13.18
N PRO A 60 5.42 11.93 14.25
CA PRO A 60 5.88 10.55 14.20
C PRO A 60 4.72 9.75 13.63
N ARG A 61 4.98 8.80 12.72
CA ARG A 61 3.94 7.93 12.14
C ARG A 61 3.15 7.34 13.30
N VAL A 62 2.05 7.98 13.65
CA VAL A 62 1.06 7.44 14.56
C VAL A 62 0.54 6.23 13.80
N ASN A 63 0.59 5.08 14.46
CA ASN A 63 0.08 3.84 13.90
C ASN A 63 -1.45 3.94 13.87
N ILE A 64 -1.97 4.77 12.98
CA ILE A 64 -3.41 4.90 12.73
C ILE A 64 -3.79 3.57 12.09
N PRO A 65 -4.60 2.72 12.74
CA PRO A 65 -5.06 1.49 12.11
C PRO A 65 -5.84 1.90 10.87
N SER A 66 -5.22 1.73 9.70
CA SER A 66 -5.72 2.15 8.39
C SER A 66 -6.80 1.21 7.85
N GLY A 67 -7.74 0.81 8.71
CA GLY A 67 -8.79 -0.12 8.37
C GLY A 67 -10.05 0.09 9.19
N ARG A 68 -11.20 -0.06 8.54
CA ARG A 68 -12.45 -0.30 9.27
C ARG A 68 -12.27 -1.53 10.16
N PRO A 69 -12.76 -1.53 11.40
CA PRO A 69 -12.66 -2.69 12.28
C PRO A 69 -13.32 -3.90 11.58
N ARG A 70 -12.55 -4.96 11.35
CA ARG A 70 -13.11 -6.20 10.78
C ARG A 70 -13.99 -6.85 11.84
N ARG A 71 -15.28 -7.03 11.54
CA ARG A 71 -16.23 -7.79 12.38
C ARG A 71 -15.69 -9.21 12.59
N ALA A 72 -15.36 -9.57 13.83
CA ALA A 72 -14.90 -10.91 14.18
C ALA A 72 -16.04 -11.93 13.96
N TYR A 73 -15.70 -13.18 13.64
CA TYR A 73 -16.69 -14.26 13.60
C TYR A 73 -17.01 -14.67 15.03
N THR A 74 -18.29 -14.64 15.38
CA THR A 74 -18.78 -15.21 16.64
C THR A 74 -18.82 -16.72 16.56
N ASP A 75 -18.80 -17.41 17.70
CA ASP A 75 -18.83 -18.87 17.75
C ASP A 75 -20.12 -19.44 17.14
N ALA A 76 -21.24 -18.73 17.29
CA ALA A 76 -22.51 -19.10 16.67
C ALA A 76 -22.44 -19.06 15.13
N GLU A 77 -21.83 -18.00 14.56
CA GLU A 77 -21.62 -17.90 13.12
C GLU A 77 -20.66 -18.97 12.61
N LEU A 78 -19.65 -19.35 13.40
CA LEU A 78 -18.72 -20.43 13.03
C LEU A 78 -19.42 -21.79 12.97
N ARG A 79 -20.28 -22.10 13.95
CA ARG A 79 -21.08 -23.33 13.95
C ARG A 79 -22.00 -23.41 12.74
N LEU A 80 -22.73 -22.33 12.47
CA LEU A 80 -23.64 -22.26 11.33
C LEU A 80 -22.89 -22.36 9.99
N LEU A 81 -21.73 -21.71 9.88
CA LEU A 81 -20.85 -21.82 8.72
C LEU A 81 -20.42 -23.26 8.49
N THR A 82 -19.98 -23.96 9.54
CA THR A 82 -19.53 -25.35 9.43
C THR A 82 -20.66 -26.28 9.01
N GLU A 83 -21.84 -26.15 9.61
CA GLU A 83 -23.03 -26.94 9.28
C GLU A 83 -23.44 -26.76 7.81
N MET A 84 -23.64 -25.51 7.38
CA MET A 84 -24.01 -25.23 5.98
C MET A 84 -22.91 -25.65 4.99
N TYR A 85 -21.64 -25.63 5.41
CA TYR A 85 -20.53 -26.10 4.58
C TYR A 85 -20.55 -27.62 4.41
N HIS A 86 -20.92 -28.36 5.45
CA HIS A 86 -21.09 -29.82 5.40
C HIS A 86 -22.33 -30.22 4.60
N ASP A 87 -23.40 -29.44 4.66
CA ASP A 87 -24.61 -29.60 3.82
C ASP A 87 -24.37 -29.36 2.32
N GLY A 88 -23.13 -29.04 1.93
CA GLY A 88 -22.78 -28.83 0.53
C GLY A 88 -23.16 -27.45 0.01
N LYS A 89 -23.71 -26.55 0.83
CA LYS A 89 -24.11 -25.21 0.38
C LYS A 89 -22.93 -24.41 -0.16
N GLN A 90 -23.22 -23.49 -1.07
CA GLN A 90 -22.19 -22.67 -1.70
C GLN A 90 -21.82 -21.47 -0.81
N ALA A 91 -20.59 -20.99 -0.93
CA ALA A 91 -20.12 -19.82 -0.19
C ALA A 91 -21.02 -18.59 -0.35
N ARG A 92 -21.64 -18.41 -1.53
CA ARG A 92 -22.58 -17.31 -1.78
C ARG A 92 -23.85 -17.41 -0.92
N GLU A 93 -24.37 -18.62 -0.69
CA GLU A 93 -25.57 -18.84 0.11
C GLU A 93 -25.28 -18.67 1.59
N ILE A 94 -24.16 -19.23 2.05
CA ILE A 94 -23.66 -19.09 3.42
C ILE A 94 -23.41 -17.61 3.74
N ALA A 95 -22.84 -16.84 2.80
CA ALA A 95 -22.57 -15.43 2.97
C ALA A 95 -23.84 -14.60 3.17
N LYS A 96 -24.93 -14.93 2.47
CA LYS A 96 -26.23 -14.28 2.65
C LYS A 96 -26.81 -14.53 4.04
N VAL A 97 -26.74 -15.77 4.52
CA VAL A 97 -27.27 -16.14 5.85
C VAL A 97 -26.47 -15.49 6.98
N LEU A 98 -25.15 -15.38 6.83
CA LEU A 98 -24.28 -14.76 7.83
C LEU A 98 -24.18 -13.23 7.70
N GLU A 99 -24.88 -12.64 6.72
CA GLU A 99 -24.83 -11.21 6.38
C GLU A 99 -23.38 -10.70 6.23
N ARG A 100 -22.56 -11.45 5.49
CA ARG A 100 -21.15 -11.11 5.25
C ARG A 100 -20.80 -11.07 3.77
N ASP A 101 -19.72 -10.36 3.47
CA ASP A 101 -19.12 -10.38 2.15
C ASP A 101 -18.67 -11.80 1.77
N GLU A 102 -19.05 -12.22 0.56
CA GLU A 102 -18.67 -13.52 0.01
C GLU A 102 -17.15 -13.71 -0.01
N SER A 103 -16.40 -12.65 -0.36
CA SER A 103 -14.94 -12.65 -0.36
C SER A 103 -14.36 -12.84 1.05
N ALA A 104 -14.96 -12.23 2.06
CA ALA A 104 -14.54 -12.40 3.44
C ALA A 104 -14.84 -13.82 3.95
N LEU A 105 -15.97 -14.39 3.53
CA LEU A 105 -16.33 -15.77 3.85
C LEU A 105 -15.40 -16.79 3.19
N LYS A 106 -15.09 -16.64 1.89
CA LYS A 106 -14.14 -17.51 1.19
C LYS A 106 -12.77 -17.53 1.86
N ASN A 107 -12.29 -16.35 2.28
CA ASN A 107 -11.04 -16.25 3.04
C ASN A 107 -11.12 -16.97 4.38
N LYS A 108 -12.26 -16.87 5.08
CA LYS A 108 -12.48 -17.58 6.35
C LYS A 108 -12.53 -19.09 6.16
N ILE A 109 -13.27 -19.60 5.17
CA ILE A 109 -13.33 -21.03 4.82
C ILE A 109 -11.92 -21.56 4.53
N ARG A 110 -11.14 -20.85 3.72
CA ARG A 110 -9.75 -21.23 3.41
C ARG A 110 -8.88 -21.29 4.67
N HIS A 111 -9.09 -20.37 5.61
CA HIS A 111 -8.37 -20.39 6.88
C HIS A 111 -8.75 -21.60 7.74
N LEU A 112 -10.05 -21.91 7.85
CA LEU A 112 -10.55 -23.09 8.57
C LEU A 112 -10.05 -24.40 7.95
N GLN A 113 -9.92 -24.45 6.61
CA GLN A 113 -9.32 -25.60 5.91
C GLN A 113 -7.84 -25.78 6.23
N LYS A 114 -7.07 -24.68 6.29
CA LYS A 114 -5.67 -24.71 6.71
C LYS A 114 -5.50 -25.16 8.16
N GLN A 115 -6.47 -24.86 9.01
CA GLN A 115 -6.51 -25.31 10.40
C GLN A 115 -6.98 -26.76 10.56
N GLY A 116 -7.40 -27.43 9.48
CA GLY A 116 -7.92 -28.80 9.54
C GLY A 116 -9.33 -28.93 10.11
N ILE A 117 -10.03 -27.81 10.36
CA ILE A 117 -11.40 -27.80 10.89
C ILE A 117 -12.39 -28.18 9.79
N LEU A 118 -12.15 -27.72 8.55
CA LEU A 118 -12.98 -28.04 7.39
C LEU A 118 -12.17 -28.84 6.36
N PRO A 119 -12.78 -29.84 5.70
CA PRO A 119 -12.12 -30.56 4.62
C PRO A 119 -11.96 -29.68 3.37
N TRP A 120 -10.97 -30.01 2.54
CA TRP A 120 -10.86 -29.45 1.20
C TRP A 120 -11.95 -30.03 0.31
N ARG A 121 -12.81 -29.17 -0.23
CA ARG A 121 -13.83 -29.59 -1.18
C ARG A 121 -13.20 -29.84 -2.54
N ASN A 122 -12.85 -31.09 -2.83
CA ASN A 122 -12.46 -31.52 -4.18
C ASN A 122 -13.72 -31.50 -5.06
N GLN A 123 -13.94 -30.39 -5.76
CA GLN A 123 -15.05 -30.27 -6.70
C GLN A 123 -14.72 -31.12 -7.95
N LYS A 124 -15.03 -32.42 -7.94
CA LYS A 124 -15.53 -33.03 -9.17
C LYS A 124 -16.90 -32.39 -9.39
N ARG A 125 -16.99 -31.47 -10.36
CA ARG A 125 -18.27 -30.97 -10.85
C ARG A 125 -18.98 -32.17 -11.46
N GLU A 126 -19.81 -32.85 -10.69
CA GLU A 126 -20.85 -33.67 -11.27
C GLU A 126 -21.78 -32.74 -12.04
N GLU A 127 -21.95 -33.13 -13.30
CA GLU A 127 -22.63 -32.40 -14.34
C GLU A 127 -24.05 -32.06 -13.89
N LYS A 128 -24.49 -30.85 -14.21
CA LYS A 128 -25.93 -30.55 -14.16
C LYS A 128 -26.60 -31.39 -15.25
N GLN A 129 -27.05 -32.58 -14.87
CA GLN A 129 -28.15 -33.24 -15.53
C GLN A 129 -29.43 -32.61 -14.99
N ASN A 130 -29.95 -31.62 -15.72
CA ASN A 130 -31.31 -31.14 -15.54
C ASN A 130 -32.03 -31.43 -16.86
N ASP A 131 -33.00 -32.33 -16.78
CA ASP A 131 -34.07 -32.56 -17.77
C ASP A 131 -34.85 -31.26 -18.08
#